data_AF-A0A7G2SG57-F1
#
_entry.id   AF-A0A7G2SG57-F1
#
_cell.length_a   1.000
_cell.length_b   1.000
_cell.length_c   1.000
_cell.angle_alpha   90.00
_cell.angle_beta   90.00
_cell.angle_gamma   90.00
#
_symmetry.space_group_name_H-M   'P 1'
#
loop_
_entity.id
_entity.type
_entity.pdbx_description
1 polymer ?
#
loop_
_entity_poly.entity_id
_entity_poly.type
_entity_poly.pdbx_seq_one_letter_code
_entity_poly.pdbx_strand_id
1 'polypeptide(L)'
;MTPLTVRKNGKGYIVLDGNTRLSVLQELEQDCLVNRAPCVVLDEDETVDDVEYALLVNQLRRPIDPWDESAAYHSMIITDGKSFNDTAKAFGVTEKHVRQRIALAELPAQAREYWKAGTIDAEALTYMTTLDDDVIERFFEDLSEHQDYIHGWDVRAYARKFVYNPDDAIFTEKLDTVLSQDLFDDVQYVADSDAFRRLQLKAIDDLKHAWSEWFPLAEVEHIKTSEDLWSVHDNFQKQYKLIGAYNIDSRYDWSEPDLHIQQAMPDVIQIYSDDRMRIKLLIGKLTSDEVAPQTDITVRTYSGLLLATAQSYWRLTFCEYLATSELKVSVPYLQQMHWMSASPSNFLNFKDYGNDRELEKRVDRLNKLLSSKMKCRNHEQAVAAFAAKCAASVDWSTLYPHLKEDKKFHQVRASI
;
A
#
# COMPACT_ATOMS: atom_id res chain seq x y z
N MET A 1 -9.14 -54.11 3.79
CA MET A 1 -9.17 -53.54 2.43
C MET A 1 -10.58 -53.62 1.89
N THR A 2 -11.10 -52.52 1.37
CA THR A 2 -12.40 -52.47 0.70
C THR A 2 -12.26 -53.09 -0.70
N PRO A 3 -13.10 -54.06 -1.10
CA PRO A 3 -13.03 -54.71 -2.40
C PRO A 3 -13.31 -53.72 -3.57
N LEU A 4 -12.86 -54.08 -4.78
CA LEU A 4 -13.21 -53.38 -6.02
C LEU A 4 -14.68 -53.66 -6.35
N THR A 5 -15.45 -52.65 -6.73
CA THR A 5 -16.80 -52.88 -7.23
C THR A 5 -16.72 -53.04 -8.75
N VAL A 6 -17.20 -54.16 -9.26
CA VAL A 6 -17.04 -54.53 -10.67
C VAL A 6 -18.35 -55.00 -11.28
N ARG A 7 -18.51 -54.80 -12.58
CA ARG A 7 -19.63 -55.34 -13.36
C ARG A 7 -19.10 -56.26 -14.45
N LYS A 8 -19.79 -57.37 -14.68
CA LYS A 8 -19.38 -58.34 -15.71
C LYS A 8 -19.55 -57.71 -17.09
N ASN A 9 -18.51 -57.83 -17.93
CA ASN A 9 -18.53 -57.37 -19.31
C ASN A 9 -17.84 -58.41 -20.21
N GLY A 10 -18.65 -59.19 -20.93
CA GLY A 10 -18.16 -60.25 -21.82
C GLY A 10 -17.33 -61.30 -21.06
N LYS A 11 -16.04 -61.41 -21.40
CA LYS A 11 -15.10 -62.36 -20.76
C LYS A 11 -14.38 -61.77 -19.53
N GLY A 12 -14.63 -60.51 -19.19
CA GLY A 12 -13.95 -59.80 -18.12
C GLY A 12 -14.91 -58.99 -17.26
N TYR A 13 -14.37 -57.99 -16.59
CA TYR A 13 -15.10 -57.08 -15.70
C TYR A 13 -14.72 -55.63 -15.98
N ILE A 14 -15.68 -54.71 -15.84
CA ILE A 14 -15.44 -53.27 -15.76
C ILE A 14 -15.38 -52.90 -14.27
N VAL A 15 -14.43 -52.05 -13.89
CA VAL A 15 -14.35 -51.51 -12.53
C VAL A 15 -15.20 -50.24 -12.43
N LEU A 16 -16.14 -50.24 -11.50
CA LEU A 16 -17.07 -49.14 -11.22
C LEU A 16 -16.59 -48.28 -10.06
N ASP A 17 -15.96 -48.88 -9.06
CA ASP A 17 -15.28 -48.18 -7.97
C ASP A 17 -13.94 -48.87 -7.63
N GLY A 18 -12.91 -48.04 -7.43
CA GLY A 18 -11.59 -48.48 -7.02
C GLY A 18 -10.50 -48.39 -8.09
N ASN A 19 -10.62 -47.53 -9.11
CA ASN A 19 -9.60 -47.37 -10.16
C ASN A 19 -8.19 -47.05 -9.62
N THR A 20 -8.07 -46.21 -8.58
CA THR A 20 -6.78 -45.96 -7.92
C THR A 20 -6.22 -47.21 -7.23
N ARG A 21 -7.11 -48.01 -6.61
CA ARG A 21 -6.72 -49.30 -6.00
C ARG A 21 -6.28 -50.29 -7.07
N LEU A 22 -6.98 -50.35 -8.20
CA LEU A 22 -6.57 -51.17 -9.34
C LEU A 22 -5.18 -50.76 -9.85
N SER A 23 -4.91 -49.46 -10.01
CA SER A 23 -3.60 -48.96 -10.45
C SER A 23 -2.48 -49.40 -9.51
N VAL A 24 -2.66 -49.25 -8.19
CA VAL A 24 -1.69 -49.70 -7.18
C VAL A 24 -1.54 -51.23 -7.21
N LEU A 25 -2.64 -51.97 -7.38
CA LEU A 25 -2.58 -53.44 -7.50
C LEU A 25 -1.85 -53.88 -8.78
N GLN A 26 -1.94 -53.12 -9.88
CA GLN A 26 -1.18 -53.37 -11.11
C GLN A 26 0.32 -53.09 -10.93
N GLU A 27 0.69 -52.06 -10.16
CA GLU A 27 2.09 -51.82 -9.79
C GLU A 27 2.61 -52.96 -8.89
N LEU A 28 1.83 -53.37 -7.88
CA LEU A 28 2.20 -54.48 -6.99
C LEU A 28 2.23 -55.84 -7.69
N GLU A 29 1.46 -56.02 -8.77
CA GLU A 29 1.52 -57.20 -9.63
C GLU A 29 2.85 -57.26 -10.40
N GLN A 30 3.35 -56.12 -10.88
CA GLN A 30 4.67 -56.04 -11.54
C GLN A 30 5.81 -56.46 -10.60
N ASP A 31 5.69 -56.11 -9.32
CA ASP A 31 6.62 -56.53 -8.26
C ASP A 31 6.37 -57.97 -7.76
N CYS A 32 5.43 -58.71 -8.38
CA CYS A 32 5.03 -60.07 -8.03
C CYS A 32 4.49 -60.22 -6.59
N LEU A 33 4.01 -59.13 -5.99
CA LEU A 33 3.52 -59.11 -4.61
C LEU A 33 2.03 -59.47 -4.50
N VAL A 34 1.24 -59.24 -5.54
CA VAL A 34 -0.21 -59.51 -5.57
C VAL A 34 -0.64 -60.03 -6.94
N ASN A 35 -1.48 -61.06 -6.99
CA ASN A 35 -2.00 -61.65 -8.25
C ASN A 35 -3.53 -61.79 -8.29
N ARG A 36 -4.24 -61.38 -7.23
CA ARG A 36 -5.71 -61.40 -7.14
C ARG A 36 -6.20 -60.21 -6.33
N ALA A 37 -7.23 -59.54 -6.83
CA ALA A 37 -7.93 -58.48 -6.12
C ALA A 37 -9.27 -58.99 -5.57
N PRO A 38 -9.66 -58.64 -4.34
CA PRO A 38 -11.01 -58.90 -3.85
C PRO A 38 -11.99 -57.98 -4.59
N CYS A 39 -13.03 -58.56 -5.20
CA CYS A 39 -14.03 -57.83 -5.97
C CYS A 39 -15.45 -58.17 -5.48
N VAL A 40 -16.33 -57.16 -5.48
CA VAL A 40 -17.78 -57.31 -5.36
C VAL A 40 -18.36 -57.13 -6.76
N VAL A 41 -19.08 -58.16 -7.23
CA VAL A 41 -19.71 -58.15 -8.54
C VAL A 41 -21.14 -57.63 -8.37
N LEU A 42 -21.50 -56.56 -9.10
CA LEU A 42 -22.89 -56.11 -9.21
C LEU A 42 -23.62 -56.95 -10.27
N ASP A 43 -24.83 -57.40 -9.93
CA ASP A 43 -25.64 -58.26 -10.78
C ASP A 43 -26.14 -57.52 -12.03
N GLU A 44 -26.34 -58.26 -13.13
CA GLU A 44 -26.74 -57.73 -14.45
C GLU A 44 -28.16 -57.10 -14.45
N ASP A 45 -28.97 -57.37 -13.41
CA ASP A 45 -30.37 -56.92 -13.29
C ASP A 45 -30.55 -55.53 -12.65
N GLU A 46 -29.46 -54.89 -12.19
CA GLU A 46 -29.51 -53.51 -11.71
C GLU A 46 -29.50 -52.51 -12.88
N THR A 47 -30.62 -51.83 -13.10
CA THR A 47 -30.82 -50.82 -14.18
C THR A 47 -30.01 -49.53 -13.99
N VAL A 48 -28.97 -49.51 -13.16
CA VAL A 48 -28.17 -48.32 -12.88
C VAL A 48 -27.03 -48.24 -13.89
N ASP A 49 -27.00 -47.14 -14.65
CA ASP A 49 -25.93 -46.83 -15.60
C ASP A 49 -24.55 -46.80 -14.90
N ASP A 50 -23.51 -47.34 -15.55
CA ASP A 50 -22.16 -47.42 -14.99
C ASP A 50 -21.61 -46.03 -14.62
N VAL A 51 -21.91 -45.03 -15.45
CA VAL A 51 -21.46 -43.65 -15.26
C VAL A 51 -22.21 -43.01 -14.11
N GLU A 52 -23.54 -43.20 -14.04
CA GLU A 52 -24.34 -42.71 -12.91
C GLU A 52 -23.89 -43.34 -11.59
N TYR A 53 -23.60 -44.64 -11.55
CA TYR A 53 -23.10 -45.31 -10.35
C TYR A 53 -21.75 -44.74 -9.93
N ALA A 54 -20.81 -44.59 -10.86
CA ALA A 54 -19.49 -44.01 -10.57
C ALA A 54 -19.58 -42.55 -10.08
N LEU A 55 -20.47 -41.75 -10.67
CA LEU A 55 -20.74 -40.38 -10.22
C LEU A 55 -21.37 -40.35 -8.83
N LEU A 56 -22.37 -41.20 -8.57
CA LEU A 56 -23.02 -41.33 -7.26
C LEU A 56 -22.02 -41.75 -6.19
N VAL A 57 -21.19 -42.77 -6.44
CA VAL A 57 -20.17 -43.22 -5.49
C VAL A 57 -19.16 -42.11 -5.19
N ASN A 58 -18.71 -41.39 -6.22
CA ASN A 58 -17.82 -40.24 -6.03
C ASN A 58 -18.50 -39.12 -5.23
N GLN A 59 -19.77 -38.83 -5.49
CA GLN A 59 -20.52 -37.76 -4.83
C GLN A 59 -20.95 -38.13 -3.39
N LEU A 60 -21.16 -39.41 -3.12
CA LEU A 60 -21.46 -39.96 -1.79
C LEU A 60 -20.21 -40.07 -0.91
N ARG A 61 -19.00 -39.89 -1.49
CA ARG A 61 -17.77 -39.86 -0.71
C ARG A 61 -17.80 -38.61 0.17
N ARG A 62 -17.90 -38.82 1.48
CA ARG A 62 -17.82 -37.71 2.44
C ARG A 62 -16.44 -37.06 2.29
N PRO A 63 -16.36 -35.74 2.05
CA PRO A 63 -15.10 -35.04 2.12
C PRO A 63 -14.52 -35.25 3.52
N ILE A 64 -13.26 -35.66 3.57
CA ILE A 64 -12.52 -35.76 4.83
C ILE A 64 -12.34 -34.33 5.34
N ASP A 65 -12.57 -34.11 6.63
CA ASP A 65 -12.34 -32.80 7.22
C ASP A 65 -10.86 -32.40 7.03
N PRO A 66 -10.56 -31.15 6.64
CA PRO A 66 -9.19 -30.72 6.38
C PRO A 66 -8.20 -30.99 7.52
N TRP A 67 -8.63 -30.94 8.79
CA TRP A 67 -7.77 -31.26 9.92
C TRP A 67 -7.50 -32.76 10.06
N ASP A 68 -8.48 -33.60 9.75
CA ASP A 68 -8.31 -35.05 9.80
C ASP A 68 -7.40 -35.53 8.65
N GLU A 69 -7.53 -34.91 7.48
CA GLU A 69 -6.62 -35.13 6.34
C GLU A 69 -5.18 -34.71 6.70
N SER A 70 -5.03 -33.58 7.38
CA SER A 70 -3.72 -33.10 7.83
C SER A 70 -3.04 -34.01 8.86
N ALA A 71 -3.81 -34.57 9.81
CA ALA A 71 -3.25 -35.50 10.79
C ALA A 71 -2.61 -36.74 10.13
N ALA A 72 -3.21 -37.23 9.04
CA ALA A 72 -2.64 -38.31 8.23
C ALA A 72 -1.32 -37.87 7.55
N TYR A 73 -1.28 -36.66 6.97
CA TYR A 73 -0.07 -36.11 6.35
C TYR A 73 1.05 -35.86 7.36
N HIS A 74 0.73 -35.28 8.52
CA HIS A 74 1.68 -35.09 9.61
C HIS A 74 2.32 -36.40 10.06
N SER A 75 1.53 -37.49 10.16
CA SER A 75 2.07 -38.80 10.51
C SER A 75 3.13 -39.27 9.49
N MET A 76 2.86 -39.16 8.19
CA MET A 76 3.83 -39.57 7.16
C MET A 76 5.08 -38.69 7.12
N ILE A 77 4.96 -37.39 7.38
CA ILE A 77 6.10 -36.47 7.29
C ILE A 77 6.94 -36.51 8.57
N ILE A 78 6.31 -36.36 9.74
CA ILE A 78 7.02 -36.28 11.02
C ILE A 78 7.41 -37.67 11.54
N THR A 79 6.50 -38.65 11.46
CA THR A 79 6.74 -39.98 12.04
C THR A 79 7.51 -40.88 11.08
N ASP A 80 7.14 -40.91 9.80
CA ASP A 80 7.80 -41.78 8.81
C ASP A 80 8.95 -41.09 8.05
N GLY A 81 9.18 -39.78 8.27
CA GLY A 81 10.28 -39.02 7.66
C GLY A 81 10.14 -38.83 6.14
N LYS A 82 8.94 -38.95 5.57
CA LYS A 82 8.72 -38.82 4.13
C LYS A 82 8.72 -37.35 3.70
N SER A 83 9.14 -37.10 2.46
CA SER A 83 9.05 -35.77 1.85
C SER A 83 7.60 -35.40 1.54
N PHE A 84 7.30 -34.10 1.41
CA PHE A 84 5.98 -33.62 0.98
C PHE A 84 5.55 -34.22 -0.36
N ASN A 85 6.48 -34.40 -1.30
CA ASN A 85 6.22 -34.98 -2.62
C ASN A 85 5.88 -36.48 -2.52
N ASP A 86 6.57 -37.23 -1.68
CA ASP A 86 6.29 -38.67 -1.51
C ASP A 86 4.97 -38.91 -0.78
N THR A 87 4.64 -38.06 0.20
CA THR A 87 3.32 -38.03 0.84
C THR A 87 2.24 -37.71 -0.20
N ALA A 88 2.45 -36.68 -1.03
CA ALA A 88 1.50 -36.31 -2.08
C ALA A 88 1.20 -37.46 -3.05
N LYS A 89 2.24 -38.18 -3.50
CA LYS A 89 2.10 -39.38 -4.35
C LYS A 89 1.31 -40.50 -3.66
N ALA A 90 1.58 -40.75 -2.38
CA ALA A 90 0.90 -41.81 -1.63
C ALA A 90 -0.61 -41.56 -1.50
N PHE A 91 -1.02 -40.30 -1.43
CA PHE A 91 -2.43 -39.90 -1.30
C PHE A 91 -3.08 -39.49 -2.64
N GLY A 92 -2.32 -39.46 -3.74
CA GLY A 92 -2.83 -39.08 -5.06
C GLY A 92 -3.21 -37.60 -5.18
N VAL A 93 -2.53 -36.73 -4.44
CA VAL A 93 -2.75 -35.27 -4.39
C VAL A 93 -1.48 -34.52 -4.82
N THR A 94 -1.55 -33.20 -4.92
CA THR A 94 -0.37 -32.37 -5.24
C THR A 94 0.44 -32.06 -3.98
N GLU A 95 1.73 -31.75 -4.14
CA GLU A 95 2.56 -31.29 -3.01
C GLU A 95 1.98 -30.03 -2.35
N LYS A 96 1.45 -29.10 -3.17
CA LYS A 96 0.76 -27.88 -2.72
C LYS A 96 -0.41 -28.24 -1.78
N HIS A 97 -1.24 -29.22 -2.15
CA HIS A 97 -2.37 -29.67 -1.34
C HIS A 97 -1.93 -30.21 0.03
N VAL A 98 -0.86 -31.00 0.09
CA VAL A 98 -0.31 -31.52 1.35
C VAL A 98 0.16 -30.38 2.26
N ARG A 99 0.88 -29.41 1.70
CA ARG A 99 1.36 -28.23 2.44
C ARG A 99 0.21 -27.39 2.99
N GLN A 100 -0.82 -27.13 2.18
CA GLN A 100 -2.02 -26.40 2.58
C GLN A 100 -2.73 -27.05 3.78
N ARG A 101 -2.88 -28.38 3.77
CA ARG A 101 -3.52 -29.11 4.89
C ARG A 101 -2.70 -29.06 6.17
N ILE A 102 -1.38 -29.14 6.07
CA ILE A 102 -0.49 -29.01 7.22
C ILE A 102 -0.58 -27.61 7.81
N ALA A 103 -0.50 -26.57 6.99
CA ALA A 103 -0.63 -25.19 7.45
C ALA A 103 -1.94 -24.94 8.21
N LEU A 104 -3.07 -25.49 7.75
CA LEU A 104 -4.34 -25.41 8.47
C LEU A 104 -4.32 -26.11 9.83
N ALA A 105 -3.55 -27.19 9.98
CA ALA A 105 -3.44 -27.90 11.25
C ALA A 105 -2.49 -27.24 12.26
N GLU A 106 -1.58 -26.41 11.78
CA GLU A 106 -0.68 -25.60 12.62
C GLU A 106 -1.40 -24.38 13.21
N LEU A 107 -2.56 -23.99 12.69
CA LEU A 107 -3.38 -22.91 13.25
C LEU A 107 -3.77 -23.16 14.72
N PRO A 108 -3.93 -22.10 15.52
CA PRO A 108 -4.35 -22.19 16.91
C PRO A 108 -5.64 -23.01 17.10
N ALA A 109 -5.74 -23.71 18.24
CA ALA A 109 -6.89 -24.58 18.55
C ALA A 109 -8.24 -23.85 18.44
N GLN A 110 -8.26 -22.56 18.76
CA GLN A 110 -9.44 -21.68 18.65
C GLN A 110 -9.98 -21.65 17.21
N ALA A 111 -9.13 -21.52 16.20
CA ALA A 111 -9.55 -21.53 14.79
C ALA A 111 -10.26 -22.83 14.41
N ARG A 112 -9.78 -23.96 14.93
CA ARG A 112 -10.41 -25.28 14.75
C ARG A 112 -11.77 -25.39 15.44
N GLU A 113 -11.93 -24.77 16.61
CA GLU A 113 -13.20 -24.74 17.34
C GLU A 113 -14.28 -23.98 16.55
N TYR A 114 -13.94 -22.79 16.04
CA TYR A 114 -14.82 -22.01 15.15
C TYR A 114 -15.17 -22.79 13.87
N TRP A 115 -14.20 -23.49 13.27
CA TRP A 115 -14.45 -24.32 12.07
C TRP A 115 -15.44 -25.45 12.35
N LYS A 116 -15.26 -26.17 13.46
CA LYS A 116 -16.17 -27.25 13.87
C LYS A 116 -17.56 -26.75 14.26
N ALA A 117 -17.65 -25.54 14.82
CA ALA A 117 -18.92 -24.88 15.09
C ALA A 117 -19.61 -24.38 13.80
N GLY A 118 -18.89 -24.32 12.68
CA GLY A 118 -19.40 -23.80 11.42
C GLY A 118 -19.58 -22.28 11.44
N THR A 119 -18.80 -21.57 12.25
CA THR A 119 -18.87 -20.11 12.46
C THR A 119 -17.67 -19.35 11.90
N ILE A 120 -16.86 -20.00 11.07
CA ILE A 120 -15.77 -19.39 10.29
C ILE A 120 -15.73 -20.02 8.89
N ASP A 121 -15.47 -19.23 7.86
CA ASP A 121 -15.31 -19.75 6.51
C ASP A 121 -13.88 -20.25 6.21
N ALA A 122 -13.74 -20.99 5.10
CA ALA A 122 -12.46 -21.54 4.68
C ALA A 122 -11.47 -20.44 4.24
N GLU A 123 -11.97 -19.29 3.79
CA GLU A 123 -11.14 -18.16 3.33
C GLU A 123 -10.44 -17.49 4.52
N ALA A 124 -11.13 -17.30 5.63
CA ALA A 124 -10.58 -16.83 6.89
C ALA A 124 -9.45 -17.72 7.39
N LEU A 125 -9.69 -19.03 7.46
CA LEU A 125 -8.67 -19.99 7.89
C LEU A 125 -7.45 -19.99 6.97
N THR A 126 -7.71 -19.96 5.66
CA THR A 126 -6.65 -19.86 4.64
C THR A 126 -5.79 -18.63 4.87
N TYR A 127 -6.42 -17.48 5.06
CA TYR A 127 -5.69 -16.24 5.30
C TYR A 127 -4.92 -16.26 6.63
N MET A 128 -5.49 -16.86 7.69
CA MET A 128 -4.78 -17.03 8.97
C MET A 128 -3.47 -17.80 8.81
N THR A 129 -3.36 -18.76 7.88
CA THR A 129 -2.09 -19.49 7.67
C THR A 129 -0.93 -18.62 7.18
N THR A 130 -1.21 -17.38 6.75
CA THR A 130 -0.21 -16.40 6.30
C THR A 130 0.23 -15.43 7.40
N LEU A 131 -0.40 -15.51 8.58
CA LEU A 131 -0.21 -14.59 9.69
C LEU A 131 0.66 -15.22 10.78
N ASP A 132 1.32 -14.36 11.55
CA ASP A 132 1.98 -14.79 12.78
C ASP A 132 0.93 -15.17 13.84
N ASP A 133 1.26 -16.15 14.68
CA ASP A 133 0.37 -16.67 15.74
C ASP A 133 -0.15 -15.56 16.67
N ASP A 134 0.67 -14.55 16.97
CA ASP A 134 0.30 -13.45 17.86
C ASP A 134 -0.79 -12.54 17.26
N VAL A 135 -0.82 -12.38 15.94
CA VAL A 135 -1.88 -11.64 15.23
C VAL A 135 -3.19 -12.42 15.27
N ILE A 136 -3.12 -13.74 15.09
CA ILE A 136 -4.29 -14.63 15.15
C ILE A 136 -4.88 -14.65 16.56
N GLU A 137 -4.04 -14.77 17.59
CA GLU A 137 -4.48 -14.76 19.00
C GLU A 137 -5.20 -13.45 19.32
N ARG A 138 -4.61 -12.30 18.99
CA ARG A 138 -5.24 -10.99 19.19
C ARG A 138 -6.55 -10.84 18.42
N PHE A 139 -6.63 -11.38 17.20
CA PHE A 139 -7.88 -11.38 16.44
C PHE A 139 -9.02 -12.06 17.21
N PHE A 140 -8.74 -13.21 17.82
CA PHE A 140 -9.74 -13.92 18.62
C PHE A 140 -10.03 -13.25 19.96
N GLU A 141 -9.06 -12.56 20.57
CA GLU A 141 -9.27 -11.76 21.80
C GLU A 141 -10.17 -10.53 21.56
N ASP A 142 -9.98 -9.86 20.42
CA ASP A 142 -10.73 -8.67 20.03
C ASP A 142 -12.06 -8.99 19.33
N LEU A 143 -12.34 -10.26 19.07
CA LEU A 143 -13.56 -10.68 18.38
C LEU A 143 -14.78 -10.25 19.19
N SER A 144 -15.67 -9.47 18.57
CA SER A 144 -16.83 -8.93 19.28
C SER A 144 -17.79 -10.07 19.69
N GLU A 145 -18.36 -9.98 20.90
CA GLU A 145 -19.34 -10.95 21.40
C GLU A 145 -20.60 -11.11 20.50
N HIS A 146 -20.80 -10.19 19.54
CA HIS A 146 -21.97 -10.14 18.65
C HIS A 146 -21.65 -10.67 17.24
N GLN A 147 -20.44 -11.17 16.99
CA GLN A 147 -20.04 -11.68 15.69
C GLN A 147 -20.37 -13.17 15.59
N ASP A 148 -21.53 -13.47 15.00
CA ASP A 148 -22.04 -14.84 14.86
C ASP A 148 -21.28 -15.68 13.81
N TYR A 149 -20.54 -15.03 12.92
CA TYR A 149 -19.79 -15.67 11.84
C TYR A 149 -18.55 -14.86 11.43
N ILE A 150 -17.43 -15.54 11.19
CA ILE A 150 -16.14 -14.97 10.79
C ILE A 150 -15.91 -15.23 9.30
N HIS A 151 -15.78 -14.14 8.54
CA HIS A 151 -15.45 -14.19 7.13
C HIS A 151 -13.97 -13.93 6.85
N GLY A 152 -13.49 -14.34 5.67
CA GLY A 152 -12.14 -14.01 5.22
C GLY A 152 -11.80 -12.51 5.28
N TRP A 153 -12.78 -11.65 4.97
CA TRP A 153 -12.60 -10.21 5.03
C TRP A 153 -12.40 -9.68 6.46
N ASP A 154 -13.00 -10.32 7.48
CA ASP A 154 -12.87 -9.93 8.89
C ASP A 154 -11.42 -10.09 9.37
N VAL A 155 -10.85 -11.27 9.11
CA VAL A 155 -9.45 -11.59 9.46
C VAL A 155 -8.50 -10.68 8.69
N ARG A 156 -8.76 -10.46 7.40
CA ARG A 156 -7.96 -9.56 6.56
C ARG A 156 -8.00 -8.13 7.06
N ALA A 157 -9.18 -7.60 7.36
CA ALA A 157 -9.34 -6.26 7.90
C ALA A 157 -8.62 -6.08 9.25
N TYR A 158 -8.63 -7.12 10.09
CA TYR A 158 -7.95 -7.09 11.37
C TYR A 158 -6.43 -7.19 11.24
N ALA A 159 -5.92 -8.19 10.52
CA ALA A 159 -4.50 -8.46 10.37
C ALA A 159 -3.75 -7.30 9.72
N ARG A 160 -4.42 -6.55 8.83
CA ARG A 160 -3.93 -5.31 8.24
C ARG A 160 -3.42 -4.29 9.26
N LYS A 161 -3.93 -4.30 10.50
CA LYS A 161 -3.44 -3.43 11.59
C LYS A 161 -2.01 -3.77 12.03
N PHE A 162 -1.57 -5.01 11.78
CA PHE A 162 -0.34 -5.58 12.32
C PHE A 162 0.64 -6.04 11.23
N VAL A 163 0.17 -6.35 10.03
CA VAL A 163 0.96 -6.93 8.93
C VAL A 163 1.30 -5.90 7.86
N TYR A 164 2.45 -6.08 7.21
CA TYR A 164 2.83 -5.29 6.04
C TYR A 164 2.24 -5.82 4.74
N ASN A 165 1.67 -4.92 3.95
CA ASN A 165 1.30 -5.20 2.58
C ASN A 165 2.53 -4.93 1.69
N PRO A 166 2.99 -5.91 0.87
CA PRO A 166 4.13 -5.73 -0.03
C PRO A 166 4.00 -4.52 -0.95
N ASP A 167 2.77 -4.22 -1.35
CA ASP A 167 2.43 -3.14 -2.26
C ASP A 167 2.63 -1.74 -1.65
N ASP A 168 2.71 -1.63 -0.31
CA ASP A 168 2.97 -0.37 0.40
C ASP A 168 4.48 -0.01 0.41
N ALA A 169 5.33 -0.82 -0.23
CA ALA A 169 6.78 -0.61 -0.26
C ALA A 169 7.12 0.65 -1.08
N ILE A 170 7.81 1.61 -0.45
CA ILE A 170 8.31 2.81 -1.15
C ILE A 170 9.78 2.66 -1.59
N PHE A 171 10.39 1.51 -1.33
CA PHE A 171 11.78 1.19 -1.66
C PHE A 171 11.88 0.32 -2.91
N THR A 172 13.00 0.45 -3.64
CA THR A 172 13.24 -0.28 -4.90
C THR A 172 14.16 -1.49 -4.73
N GLU A 173 14.60 -1.79 -3.51
CA GLU A 173 15.42 -2.97 -3.20
C GLU A 173 14.60 -4.25 -3.45
N LYS A 174 15.26 -5.34 -3.86
CA LYS A 174 14.56 -6.58 -4.25
C LYS A 174 13.72 -7.12 -3.09
N LEU A 175 12.40 -7.11 -3.30
CA LEU A 175 11.39 -7.64 -2.41
C LEU A 175 11.50 -9.16 -2.22
N ASP A 176 12.15 -9.87 -3.14
CA ASP A 176 12.33 -11.34 -3.15
C ASP A 176 12.89 -11.92 -1.83
N THR A 177 13.62 -11.12 -1.03
CA THR A 177 14.18 -11.58 0.26
C THR A 177 13.25 -11.39 1.45
N VAL A 178 12.12 -10.70 1.26
CA VAL A 178 11.22 -10.22 2.31
C VAL A 178 9.79 -10.71 2.07
N LEU A 179 9.48 -11.14 0.85
CA LEU A 179 8.17 -11.66 0.46
C LEU A 179 8.14 -13.18 0.44
N SER A 180 6.98 -13.73 0.80
CA SER A 180 6.63 -15.14 0.56
C SER A 180 5.35 -15.21 -0.25
N GLN A 181 5.20 -16.28 -1.01
CA GLN A 181 4.01 -16.54 -1.82
C GLN A 181 2.99 -17.31 -0.99
N ASP A 182 1.73 -16.91 -1.07
CA ASP A 182 0.61 -17.62 -0.44
C ASP A 182 0.55 -19.07 -0.95
N LEU A 183 0.33 -19.99 -0.01
CA LEU A 183 0.15 -21.41 -0.31
C LEU A 183 -1.21 -21.69 -0.96
N PHE A 184 -2.16 -20.77 -0.92
CA PHE A 184 -3.54 -20.96 -1.37
C PHE A 184 -3.90 -20.14 -2.61
N ASP A 185 -3.26 -19.00 -2.83
CA ASP A 185 -3.49 -18.12 -3.98
C ASP A 185 -2.17 -17.56 -4.56
N ASP A 186 -2.23 -16.77 -5.63
CA ASP A 186 -1.08 -16.11 -6.25
C ASP A 186 -0.70 -14.78 -5.56
N VAL A 187 -1.21 -14.55 -4.34
CA VAL A 187 -0.95 -13.34 -3.54
C VAL A 187 0.39 -13.46 -2.82
N GLN A 188 1.15 -12.36 -2.74
CA GLN A 188 2.39 -12.28 -1.97
C GLN A 188 2.15 -11.58 -0.63
N TYR A 189 2.88 -12.00 0.40
CA TYR A 189 2.83 -11.40 1.74
C TYR A 189 4.24 -11.10 2.27
N VAL A 190 4.33 -10.16 3.21
CA VAL A 190 5.60 -9.83 3.87
C VAL A 190 5.93 -10.91 4.89
N ALA A 191 6.96 -11.70 4.61
CA ALA A 191 7.43 -12.77 5.47
C ALA A 191 8.45 -12.30 6.53
N ASP A 192 9.19 -11.22 6.26
CA ASP A 192 10.10 -10.59 7.23
C ASP A 192 9.68 -9.14 7.47
N SER A 193 8.73 -8.97 8.39
CA SER A 193 8.18 -7.67 8.79
C SER A 193 9.25 -6.70 9.29
N ASP A 194 10.31 -7.20 9.94
CA ASP A 194 11.40 -6.37 10.46
C ASP A 194 12.34 -5.90 9.35
N ALA A 195 12.69 -6.77 8.40
CA ALA A 195 13.43 -6.37 7.22
C ALA A 195 12.64 -5.37 6.37
N PHE A 196 11.36 -5.63 6.12
CA PHE A 196 10.47 -4.71 5.40
C PHE A 196 10.47 -3.32 6.06
N ARG A 197 10.27 -3.28 7.38
CA ARG A 197 10.27 -2.04 8.16
C ARG A 197 11.59 -1.28 8.05
N ARG A 198 12.74 -1.97 8.10
CA ARG A 198 14.06 -1.33 7.98
C ARG A 198 14.25 -0.69 6.60
N LEU A 199 13.86 -1.38 5.54
CA LEU A 199 13.95 -0.86 4.17
C LEU A 199 13.01 0.34 3.97
N GLN A 200 11.78 0.23 4.47
CA GLN A 200 10.81 1.33 4.44
C GLN A 200 11.34 2.58 5.16
N LEU A 201 11.86 2.44 6.38
CA LEU A 201 12.41 3.57 7.14
C LEU A 201 13.63 4.21 6.45
N LYS A 202 14.50 3.39 5.87
CA LYS A 202 15.65 3.86 5.10
C LYS A 202 15.19 4.69 3.88
N ALA A 203 14.22 4.20 3.12
CA ALA A 203 13.70 4.93 1.96
C ALA A 203 13.01 6.25 2.35
N ILE A 204 12.32 6.29 3.50
CA ILE A 204 11.78 7.55 4.05
C ILE A 204 12.91 8.53 4.39
N ASP A 205 14.00 8.06 5.01
CA ASP A 205 15.14 8.91 5.35
C ASP A 205 15.88 9.41 4.10
N ASP A 206 16.03 8.57 3.07
CA ASP A 206 16.59 8.96 1.78
C ASP A 206 15.71 10.03 1.10
N LEU A 207 14.38 9.87 1.14
CA LEU A 207 13.43 10.85 0.63
C LEU A 207 13.52 12.18 1.39
N LYS A 208 13.58 12.14 2.73
CA LYS A 208 13.79 13.32 3.58
C LYS A 208 15.12 14.02 3.25
N HIS A 209 16.18 13.26 3.04
CA HIS A 209 17.49 13.81 2.71
C HIS A 209 17.46 14.52 1.35
N ALA A 210 16.93 13.87 0.32
CA ALA A 210 16.77 14.46 -1.02
C ALA A 210 15.92 15.74 -0.97
N TRP A 211 14.87 15.77 -0.16
CA TRP A 211 14.03 16.95 0.01
C TRP A 211 14.73 18.08 0.74
N SER A 212 15.53 17.78 1.77
CA SER A 212 16.35 18.77 2.47
C SER A 212 17.38 19.41 1.54
N GLU A 213 17.97 18.64 0.62
CA GLU A 213 18.90 19.18 -0.38
C GLU A 213 18.21 20.09 -1.41
N TRP A 214 17.04 19.68 -1.91
CA TRP A 214 16.29 20.43 -2.93
C TRP A 214 15.56 21.64 -2.34
N PHE A 215 15.16 21.53 -1.08
CA PHE A 215 14.40 22.53 -0.33
C PHE A 215 15.08 22.75 1.04
N PRO A 216 16.24 23.43 1.09
CA PRO A 216 17.03 23.64 2.33
C PRO A 216 16.32 24.43 3.45
N LEU A 217 15.04 24.77 3.26
CA LEU A 217 14.17 25.47 4.21
C LEU A 217 12.94 24.67 4.63
N ALA A 218 12.70 23.51 4.03
CA ALA A 218 11.62 22.63 4.41
C ALA A 218 12.02 21.88 5.68
N GLU A 219 11.32 22.10 6.79
CA GLU A 219 11.46 21.27 7.99
C GLU A 219 10.73 19.94 7.79
N VAL A 220 11.35 19.04 7.03
CA VAL A 220 10.76 17.75 6.68
C VAL A 220 10.77 16.82 7.89
N GLU A 221 9.64 16.77 8.59
CA GLU A 221 9.39 15.80 9.65
C GLU A 221 8.49 14.68 9.10
N HIS A 222 8.95 13.44 9.24
CA HIS A 222 8.12 12.25 9.07
C HIS A 222 7.43 11.97 10.41
N ILE A 223 6.11 12.04 10.40
CA ILE A 223 5.31 11.74 11.57
C ILE A 223 4.89 10.28 11.48
N LYS A 224 5.37 9.48 12.44
CA LYS A 224 4.94 8.10 12.56
C LYS A 224 3.45 8.08 12.83
N THR A 225 2.74 7.26 12.06
CA THR A 225 1.36 6.90 12.33
C THR A 225 1.20 6.43 13.78
N SER A 226 0.45 7.19 14.56
CA SER A 226 -0.25 6.66 15.74
C SER A 226 -1.58 6.06 15.29
N GLU A 227 -2.22 5.26 16.17
CA GLU A 227 -3.47 4.53 15.93
C GLU A 227 -4.62 5.36 15.33
N ASP A 228 -4.57 6.70 15.42
CA ASP A 228 -5.56 7.62 14.87
C ASP A 228 -4.93 8.68 13.93
N LEU A 229 -4.80 8.34 12.64
CA LEU A 229 -4.37 9.27 11.60
C LEU A 229 -5.37 10.38 11.32
N TRP A 230 -6.66 10.14 11.52
CA TRP A 230 -7.70 11.14 11.26
C TRP A 230 -7.60 12.29 12.24
N SER A 231 -7.39 12.00 13.53
CA SER A 231 -7.10 13.04 14.52
C SER A 231 -5.80 13.77 14.24
N VAL A 232 -4.77 13.07 13.75
CA VAL A 232 -3.52 13.72 13.33
C VAL A 232 -3.82 14.66 12.16
N HIS A 233 -4.41 14.15 11.08
CA HIS A 233 -4.84 14.90 9.91
C HIS A 233 -5.66 16.15 10.26
N ASP A 234 -6.70 16.00 11.08
CA ASP A 234 -7.58 17.09 11.49
C ASP A 234 -6.83 18.14 12.32
N ASN A 235 -5.90 17.72 13.17
CA ASN A 235 -5.03 18.64 13.89
C ASN A 235 -4.05 19.34 12.95
N PHE A 236 -3.57 18.65 11.92
CA PHE A 236 -2.78 19.25 10.85
C PHE A 236 -3.58 20.28 10.08
N GLN A 237 -4.80 20.00 9.65
CA GLN A 237 -5.66 20.96 8.95
C GLN A 237 -6.00 22.20 9.80
N LYS A 238 -6.01 22.07 11.13
CA LYS A 238 -6.18 23.23 12.03
C LYS A 238 -4.96 24.15 12.07
N GLN A 239 -3.75 23.61 11.84
CA GLN A 239 -2.48 24.32 12.04
C GLN A 239 -1.72 24.60 10.73
N TYR A 240 -1.95 23.82 9.71
CA TYR A 240 -1.22 23.78 8.45
C TYR A 240 -2.21 23.59 7.28
N LYS A 241 -1.88 24.19 6.15
CA LYS A 241 -2.62 24.05 4.90
C LYS A 241 -2.10 22.85 4.11
N LEU A 242 -2.99 22.00 3.62
CA LEU A 242 -2.67 20.96 2.65
C LEU A 242 -2.28 21.62 1.31
N ILE A 243 -1.05 21.44 0.85
CA ILE A 243 -0.55 21.90 -0.46
C ILE A 243 -0.72 20.82 -1.52
N GLY A 244 -0.55 19.56 -1.12
CA GLY A 244 -0.70 18.42 -2.00
C GLY A 244 -1.12 17.22 -1.20
N ALA A 245 -2.15 16.55 -1.68
CA ALA A 245 -2.46 15.19 -1.32
C ALA A 245 -2.30 14.37 -2.59
N TYR A 246 -1.46 13.36 -2.52
CA TYR A 246 -1.29 12.42 -3.61
C TYR A 246 -1.54 11.04 -3.05
N ASN A 247 -2.61 10.43 -3.55
CA ASN A 247 -2.77 9.00 -3.39
C ASN A 247 -1.61 8.35 -4.14
N ILE A 248 -0.94 7.44 -3.45
CA ILE A 248 0.16 6.68 -4.00
C ILE A 248 -0.39 5.78 -5.14
N ASP A 249 -1.70 5.48 -5.18
CA ASP A 249 -2.42 4.91 -6.35
C ASP A 249 -2.88 5.98 -7.37
N SER A 250 -2.47 5.85 -8.64
CA SER A 250 -2.75 6.83 -9.72
C SER A 250 -3.64 6.29 -10.85
N ARG A 251 -4.77 5.65 -10.52
CA ARG A 251 -5.76 5.20 -11.53
C ARG A 251 -6.99 6.09 -11.72
N TYR A 252 -7.23 7.08 -10.85
CA TYR A 252 -8.47 7.89 -10.93
C TYR A 252 -8.31 9.19 -11.73
N ASP A 253 -9.21 9.40 -12.69
CA ASP A 253 -9.38 10.65 -13.46
C ASP A 253 -10.06 11.71 -12.58
N TRP A 254 -9.46 12.90 -12.49
CA TRP A 254 -9.83 13.99 -11.57
C TRP A 254 -11.03 14.82 -12.06
N SER A 255 -11.81 14.29 -12.98
CA SER A 255 -12.84 15.05 -13.71
C SER A 255 -14.21 15.10 -13.01
N GLU A 256 -14.44 14.35 -11.92
CA GLU A 256 -15.71 14.37 -11.16
C GLU A 256 -15.54 14.64 -9.64
N PRO A 257 -16.28 15.62 -9.07
CA PRO A 257 -16.10 16.08 -7.69
C PRO A 257 -17.06 15.38 -6.71
N ASP A 258 -16.97 14.06 -6.58
CA ASP A 258 -17.84 13.34 -5.62
C ASP A 258 -17.23 13.35 -4.21
N LEU A 259 -17.89 14.05 -3.28
CA LEU A 259 -17.40 14.29 -1.91
C LEU A 259 -17.27 12.99 -1.07
N HIS A 260 -18.00 11.94 -1.43
CA HIS A 260 -17.96 10.66 -0.72
C HIS A 260 -16.69 9.84 -1.03
N ILE A 261 -16.01 10.12 -2.14
CA ILE A 261 -14.74 9.48 -2.51
C ILE A 261 -13.57 10.04 -1.69
N GLN A 262 -13.69 11.29 -1.22
CA GLN A 262 -12.67 11.92 -0.36
C GLN A 262 -12.57 11.29 1.03
N GLN A 263 -13.58 10.53 1.46
CA GLN A 263 -13.64 9.89 2.78
C GLN A 263 -13.11 8.45 2.77
N ALA A 264 -12.73 7.91 1.60
CA ALA A 264 -12.40 6.51 1.39
C ALA A 264 -10.93 6.25 0.97
N MET A 265 -9.99 7.16 1.24
CA MET A 265 -8.61 7.02 0.72
C MET A 265 -7.56 6.78 1.81
N PRO A 266 -6.79 5.67 1.72
CA PRO A 266 -5.48 5.56 2.37
C PRO A 266 -4.28 5.40 1.41
N ASP A 267 -3.09 5.57 2.00
CA ASP A 267 -1.73 5.74 1.45
C ASP A 267 -1.52 7.04 0.65
N VAL A 268 -1.47 8.15 1.40
CA VAL A 268 -1.33 9.50 0.87
C VAL A 268 -0.06 10.14 1.41
N ILE A 269 0.85 10.57 0.51
CA ILE A 269 1.85 11.59 0.88
C ILE A 269 1.09 12.91 0.93
N GLN A 270 0.79 13.34 2.15
CA GLN A 270 0.19 14.65 2.36
C GLN A 270 1.23 15.64 2.79
N ILE A 271 1.19 16.79 2.14
CA ILE A 271 2.20 17.80 2.26
C ILE A 271 1.53 19.04 2.79
N TYR A 272 1.84 19.32 4.03
CA TYR A 272 1.29 20.44 4.76
C TYR A 272 2.29 21.58 4.77
N SER A 273 1.81 22.82 4.69
CA SER A 273 2.62 23.99 4.97
C SER A 273 1.81 24.99 5.76
N ASP A 274 2.49 25.71 6.64
CA ASP A 274 1.95 26.92 7.21
C ASP A 274 2.31 28.16 6.36
N ASP A 275 1.91 29.32 6.86
CA ASP A 275 2.19 30.64 6.29
C ASP A 275 3.69 31.00 6.26
N ARG A 276 4.51 30.27 7.01
CA ARG A 276 5.96 30.38 7.10
C ARG A 276 6.73 29.36 6.27
N MET A 277 6.04 28.57 5.44
CA MET A 277 6.65 27.53 4.61
C MET A 277 7.30 26.37 5.38
N ARG A 278 6.83 26.08 6.61
CA ARG A 278 7.20 24.84 7.32
C ARG A 278 6.48 23.67 6.68
N ILE A 279 7.20 22.94 5.82
CA ILE A 279 6.64 21.80 5.09
C ILE A 279 6.67 20.54 5.95
N LYS A 280 5.50 20.02 6.32
CA LYS A 280 5.35 18.77 7.07
C LYS A 280 4.90 17.64 6.14
N LEU A 281 5.58 16.50 6.26
CA LEU A 281 5.25 15.30 5.51
C LEU A 281 4.49 14.32 6.39
N LEU A 282 3.21 14.17 6.10
CA LEU A 282 2.45 13.06 6.65
C LEU A 282 2.56 11.90 5.66
N ILE A 283 3.36 10.90 6.03
CA ILE A 283 3.45 9.62 5.34
C ILE A 283 2.88 8.62 6.33
N GLY A 284 1.73 8.04 5.98
CA GLY A 284 1.02 7.13 6.86
C GLY A 284 0.52 5.91 6.12
N LYS A 285 0.29 4.87 6.92
CA LYS A 285 -0.20 3.56 6.52
C LYS A 285 -1.55 3.35 7.17
N LEU A 286 -2.62 3.09 6.41
CA LEU A 286 -3.92 2.73 7.00
C LEU A 286 -4.79 1.94 6.01
N THR A 287 -4.58 0.64 5.95
CA THR A 287 -5.67 -0.35 5.95
C THR A 287 -7.07 0.12 5.47
N SER A 288 -7.28 0.26 4.16
CA SER A 288 -8.59 -0.03 3.57
C SER A 288 -8.44 -0.38 2.11
N ASP A 289 -9.41 -1.15 1.64
CA ASP A 289 -9.48 -1.73 0.30
C ASP A 289 -9.44 -0.67 -0.80
N GLU A 290 -8.31 -0.58 -1.50
CA GLU A 290 -8.17 -0.85 -2.93
C GLU A 290 -6.78 -0.37 -3.42
N VAL A 291 -6.13 -1.26 -4.18
CA VAL A 291 -5.14 -1.06 -5.24
C VAL A 291 -3.89 -0.21 -4.99
N ALA A 292 -2.75 -0.88 -5.19
CA ALA A 292 -1.39 -0.36 -5.16
C ALA A 292 -1.00 0.57 -6.33
N PRO A 293 0.06 1.38 -6.15
CA PRO A 293 0.75 2.07 -7.24
C PRO A 293 1.40 1.09 -8.19
N GLN A 294 1.30 1.35 -9.50
CA GLN A 294 2.12 0.67 -10.51
C GLN A 294 3.31 1.52 -11.00
N THR A 295 3.54 2.69 -10.43
CA THR A 295 4.59 3.62 -10.88
C THR A 295 5.55 3.97 -9.77
N ASP A 296 6.85 3.94 -10.08
CA ASP A 296 7.92 4.40 -9.22
C ASP A 296 7.54 5.76 -8.58
N ILE A 297 7.45 5.76 -7.25
CA ILE A 297 7.36 6.97 -6.41
C ILE A 297 8.71 7.65 -6.49
N THR A 298 8.95 8.35 -7.59
CA THR A 298 10.17 9.15 -7.75
C THR A 298 9.95 10.52 -7.12
N VAL A 299 10.99 11.10 -6.54
CA VAL A 299 11.02 12.51 -6.09
C VAL A 299 10.57 13.49 -7.19
N ARG A 300 10.64 13.06 -8.46
CA ARG A 300 10.20 13.80 -9.64
C ARG A 300 8.68 13.99 -9.72
N THR A 301 7.89 13.02 -9.23
CA THR A 301 6.41 13.08 -9.23
C THR A 301 5.90 14.10 -8.20
N TYR A 302 6.59 14.24 -7.07
CA TYR A 302 6.20 15.12 -5.95
C TYR A 302 6.80 16.53 -6.04
N SER A 303 7.88 16.69 -6.80
CA SER A 303 8.64 17.95 -6.81
C SER A 303 7.93 19.08 -7.56
N GLY A 304 7.09 18.83 -8.57
CA GLY A 304 6.53 19.89 -9.43
C GLY A 304 5.63 20.91 -8.72
N LEU A 305 4.57 20.46 -8.05
CA LEU A 305 3.59 21.34 -7.38
C LEU A 305 4.17 22.01 -6.14
N LEU A 306 4.97 21.27 -5.36
CA LEU A 306 5.68 21.80 -4.20
C LEU A 306 6.71 22.83 -4.59
N LEU A 307 7.46 22.56 -5.67
CA LEU A 307 8.41 23.52 -6.21
C LEU A 307 7.67 24.78 -6.64
N ALA A 308 6.59 24.68 -7.42
CA ALA A 308 5.80 25.86 -7.82
C ALA A 308 5.28 26.67 -6.61
N THR A 309 4.78 25.99 -5.58
CA THR A 309 4.29 26.62 -4.34
C THR A 309 5.44 27.30 -3.60
N ALA A 310 6.54 26.59 -3.37
CA ALA A 310 7.72 27.13 -2.68
C ALA A 310 8.34 28.30 -3.44
N GLN A 311 8.47 28.21 -4.76
CA GLN A 311 8.91 29.30 -5.62
C GLN A 311 8.04 30.54 -5.42
N SER A 312 6.72 30.37 -5.39
CA SER A 312 5.79 31.48 -5.30
C SER A 312 5.82 32.17 -3.93
N TYR A 313 5.96 31.41 -2.84
CA TYR A 313 6.15 31.96 -1.49
C TYR A 313 7.49 32.67 -1.34
N TRP A 314 8.59 32.10 -1.83
CA TRP A 314 9.91 32.75 -1.79
C TRP A 314 9.92 34.04 -2.57
N ARG A 315 9.37 34.00 -3.79
CA ARG A 315 9.27 35.17 -4.65
C ARG A 315 8.42 36.25 -3.98
N LEU A 316 7.31 35.89 -3.34
CA LEU A 316 6.48 36.85 -2.60
C LEU A 316 7.22 37.47 -1.42
N THR A 317 7.87 36.68 -0.57
CA THR A 317 8.66 37.18 0.56
C THR A 317 9.80 38.08 0.09
N PHE A 318 10.43 37.77 -1.05
CA PHE A 318 11.44 38.65 -1.64
C PHE A 318 10.85 39.97 -2.14
N CYS A 319 9.66 39.94 -2.75
CA CYS A 319 8.95 41.16 -3.11
C CYS A 319 8.59 42.01 -1.88
N GLU A 320 8.18 41.40 -0.77
CA GLU A 320 7.93 42.08 0.51
C GLU A 320 9.22 42.71 1.07
N TYR A 321 10.34 41.98 1.02
CA TYR A 321 11.65 42.47 1.43
C TYR A 321 12.07 43.69 0.62
N LEU A 322 12.01 43.63 -0.71
CA LEU A 322 12.34 44.77 -1.59
C LEU A 322 11.38 45.94 -1.36
N ALA A 323 10.09 45.67 -1.23
CA ALA A 323 9.08 46.70 -1.00
C ALA A 323 9.27 47.44 0.32
N THR A 324 9.87 46.81 1.33
CA THR A 324 10.09 47.39 2.67
C THR A 324 11.52 47.90 2.89
N SER A 325 12.46 47.56 2.01
CA SER A 325 13.87 47.92 2.14
C SER A 325 14.24 49.31 1.63
N GLU A 326 15.40 49.79 2.06
CA GLU A 326 16.02 51.05 1.59
C GLU A 326 16.55 50.94 0.15
N LEU A 327 16.81 52.09 -0.46
CA LEU A 327 17.30 52.21 -1.83
C LEU A 327 18.60 51.41 -2.08
N LYS A 328 19.49 51.37 -1.09
CA LYS A 328 20.77 50.64 -1.14
C LYS A 328 20.61 49.13 -1.27
N VAL A 329 19.43 48.59 -0.95
CA VAL A 329 19.09 47.19 -1.14
C VAL A 329 18.48 46.99 -2.52
N SER A 330 17.52 47.84 -2.92
CA SER A 330 16.76 47.65 -4.17
C SER A 330 17.54 47.98 -5.45
N VAL A 331 18.46 48.96 -5.40
CA VAL A 331 19.21 49.43 -6.57
C VAL A 331 20.23 48.42 -7.08
N PRO A 332 21.07 47.78 -6.23
CA PRO A 332 21.99 46.74 -6.68
C PRO A 332 21.29 45.58 -7.38
N TYR A 333 20.07 45.25 -6.96
CA TYR A 333 19.24 44.30 -7.67
C TYR A 333 18.93 44.84 -9.07
N LEU A 334 18.22 45.98 -9.19
CA LEU A 334 17.82 46.56 -10.48
C LEU A 334 18.96 46.82 -11.48
N GLN A 335 20.19 47.04 -11.00
CA GLN A 335 21.37 47.30 -11.84
C GLN A 335 21.96 46.04 -12.49
N GLN A 336 21.58 44.85 -12.05
CA GLN A 336 22.01 43.60 -12.68
C GLN A 336 21.33 43.44 -14.05
N MET A 337 22.05 43.02 -15.10
CA MET A 337 21.53 42.91 -16.48
C MET A 337 20.37 41.91 -16.65
N HIS A 338 19.98 41.20 -15.59
CA HIS A 338 19.03 40.10 -15.59
C HIS A 338 17.55 40.54 -15.51
N TRP A 339 17.25 41.82 -15.33
CA TRP A 339 15.88 42.38 -15.32
C TRP A 339 15.30 42.65 -16.71
N MET A 340 16.07 42.47 -17.78
CA MET A 340 15.57 42.65 -19.15
C MET A 340 14.48 41.63 -19.53
N SER A 341 14.40 40.50 -18.81
CA SER A 341 13.33 39.51 -18.96
C SER A 341 12.11 39.79 -18.08
N ALA A 342 12.18 40.76 -17.16
CA ALA A 342 11.07 41.12 -16.29
C ALA A 342 10.04 41.93 -17.10
N SER A 343 8.79 41.47 -17.09
CA SER A 343 7.64 42.20 -17.63
C SER A 343 6.76 42.64 -16.46
N PRO A 344 7.17 43.66 -15.68
CA PRO A 344 6.49 44.04 -14.45
C PRO A 344 5.08 44.53 -14.74
N SER A 345 4.09 43.84 -14.18
CA SER A 345 2.68 44.22 -14.25
C SER A 345 2.33 45.27 -13.19
N ASN A 346 1.20 45.96 -13.38
CA ASN A 346 0.70 46.92 -12.40
C ASN A 346 0.40 46.27 -11.04
N PHE A 347 0.05 44.99 -11.04
CA PHE A 347 -0.21 44.17 -9.88
C PHE A 347 0.65 42.92 -9.93
N LEU A 348 1.14 42.47 -8.78
CA LEU A 348 1.75 41.16 -8.62
C LEU A 348 0.71 40.10 -8.95
N ASN A 349 1.02 39.24 -9.90
CA ASN A 349 0.17 38.12 -10.29
C ASN A 349 1.09 36.90 -10.50
N PHE A 350 0.96 35.90 -9.64
CA PHE A 350 1.72 34.66 -9.76
C PHE A 350 0.75 33.61 -10.25
N LYS A 351 1.11 32.94 -11.34
CA LYS A 351 0.19 32.13 -12.14
C LYS A 351 -0.28 30.84 -11.45
N ASP A 352 0.33 30.44 -10.34
CA ASP A 352 0.27 29.07 -9.83
C ASP A 352 -0.35 28.93 -8.42
N TYR A 353 -1.06 29.94 -7.92
CA TYR A 353 -1.60 29.97 -6.53
C TYR A 353 -2.88 29.15 -6.28
N GLY A 354 -3.10 28.03 -6.98
CA GLY A 354 -4.32 27.20 -6.85
C GLY A 354 -4.93 27.23 -5.44
N ASN A 355 -6.02 27.98 -5.28
CA ASN A 355 -6.82 28.14 -4.06
C ASN A 355 -6.08 28.51 -2.74
N ASP A 356 -4.90 29.14 -2.76
CA ASP A 356 -4.22 29.60 -1.52
C ASP A 356 -4.72 30.96 -1.02
N ARG A 357 -5.72 30.94 -0.12
CA ARG A 357 -6.32 32.15 0.46
C ARG A 357 -5.36 33.01 1.29
N GLU A 358 -4.33 32.46 1.94
CA GLU A 358 -3.42 33.29 2.74
C GLU A 358 -2.36 33.96 1.88
N LEU A 359 -1.84 33.22 0.90
CA LEU A 359 -0.95 33.75 -0.12
C LEU A 359 -1.66 34.83 -0.97
N GLU A 360 -2.92 34.61 -1.34
CA GLU A 360 -3.78 35.60 -1.99
C GLU A 360 -3.92 36.87 -1.13
N LYS A 361 -4.23 36.72 0.17
CA LYS A 361 -4.27 37.87 1.09
C LYS A 361 -2.93 38.59 1.20
N ARG A 362 -1.80 37.88 1.25
CA ARG A 362 -0.46 38.49 1.27
C ARG A 362 -0.19 39.27 -0.01
N VAL A 363 -0.51 38.69 -1.16
CA VAL A 363 -0.40 39.34 -2.48
C VAL A 363 -1.27 40.59 -2.53
N ASP A 364 -2.50 40.54 -2.03
CA ASP A 364 -3.39 41.69 -1.94
C ASP A 364 -2.85 42.79 -1.02
N ARG A 365 -2.34 42.42 0.15
CA ARG A 365 -1.70 43.36 1.09
C ARG A 365 -0.51 44.04 0.43
N LEU A 366 0.34 43.27 -0.24
CA LEU A 366 1.52 43.79 -0.92
C LEU A 366 1.14 44.65 -2.14
N ASN A 367 0.15 44.25 -2.94
CA ASN A 367 -0.35 45.04 -4.07
C ASN A 367 -0.89 46.41 -3.62
N LYS A 368 -1.59 46.47 -2.48
CA LYS A 368 -2.03 47.73 -1.86
C LYS A 368 -0.84 48.61 -1.44
N LEU A 369 0.17 48.01 -0.81
CA LEU A 369 1.40 48.71 -0.40
C LEU A 369 2.19 49.24 -1.61
N LEU A 370 2.39 48.42 -2.64
CA LEU A 370 3.12 48.82 -3.85
C LEU A 370 2.38 49.93 -4.60
N SER A 371 1.04 49.87 -4.64
CA SER A 371 0.21 50.90 -5.26
C SER A 371 0.30 52.23 -4.51
N SER A 372 0.35 52.22 -3.17
CA SER A 372 0.51 53.44 -2.39
C SER A 372 1.90 54.04 -2.55
N LYS A 373 2.95 53.21 -2.55
CA LYS A 373 4.34 53.64 -2.78
C LYS A 373 4.58 54.19 -4.18
N MET A 374 3.96 53.63 -5.23
CA MET A 374 4.06 54.19 -6.59
C MET A 374 3.35 55.55 -6.74
N LYS A 375 2.34 55.83 -5.93
CA LYS A 375 1.60 57.11 -5.94
C LYS A 375 2.24 58.19 -5.07
N CYS A 376 3.19 57.83 -4.22
CA CYS A 376 3.85 58.80 -3.35
C CYS A 376 4.85 59.66 -4.13
N ARG A 377 5.10 60.90 -3.68
CA ARG A 377 6.12 61.79 -4.28
C ARG A 377 7.56 61.43 -3.86
N ASN A 378 7.75 60.33 -3.12
CA ASN A 378 9.06 59.88 -2.68
C ASN A 378 9.67 58.93 -3.72
N HIS A 379 10.75 59.38 -4.37
CA HIS A 379 11.44 58.62 -5.40
C HIS A 379 11.98 57.28 -4.90
N GLU A 380 12.44 57.20 -3.65
CA GLU A 380 13.00 55.97 -3.10
C GLU A 380 11.93 54.88 -2.93
N GLN A 381 10.75 55.27 -2.49
CA GLN A 381 9.61 54.36 -2.33
C GLN A 381 9.10 53.86 -3.68
N ALA A 382 9.11 54.71 -4.71
CA ALA A 382 8.76 54.32 -6.07
C ALA A 382 9.78 53.32 -6.65
N VAL A 383 11.08 53.52 -6.41
CA VAL A 383 12.15 52.60 -6.84
C VAL A 383 12.04 51.24 -6.15
N ALA A 384 11.81 51.22 -4.83
CA ALA A 384 11.59 49.98 -4.08
C ALA A 384 10.35 49.22 -4.58
N ALA A 385 9.26 49.94 -4.87
CA ALA A 385 8.04 49.34 -5.41
C ALA A 385 8.24 48.79 -6.83
N PHE A 386 9.02 49.48 -7.66
CA PHE A 386 9.38 49.01 -9.00
C PHE A 386 10.24 47.75 -8.93
N ALA A 387 11.26 47.72 -8.06
CA ALA A 387 12.11 46.54 -7.85
C ALA A 387 11.30 45.30 -7.45
N ALA A 388 10.36 45.45 -6.51
CA ALA A 388 9.46 44.37 -6.09
C ALA A 388 8.58 43.85 -7.25
N LYS A 389 8.04 44.74 -8.10
CA LYS A 389 7.26 44.33 -9.28
C LYS A 389 8.11 43.60 -10.31
N CYS A 390 9.34 44.04 -10.54
CA CYS A 390 10.28 43.33 -11.40
C CYS A 390 10.56 41.93 -10.85
N ALA A 391 10.83 41.81 -9.54
CA ALA A 391 11.10 40.54 -8.85
C ALA A 391 9.96 39.52 -8.97
N ALA A 392 8.74 39.99 -9.06
CA ALA A 392 7.57 39.14 -9.26
C ALA A 392 7.45 38.56 -10.67
N SER A 393 8.03 39.24 -11.66
CA SER A 393 7.87 38.92 -13.09
C SER A 393 9.11 38.29 -13.72
N VAL A 394 10.26 38.31 -13.04
CA VAL A 394 11.49 37.70 -13.53
C VAL A 394 11.43 36.18 -13.46
N ASP A 395 12.04 35.52 -14.44
CA ASP A 395 12.12 34.07 -14.48
C ASP A 395 12.78 33.47 -13.22
N TRP A 396 12.26 32.35 -12.73
CA TRP A 396 12.72 31.76 -11.48
C TRP A 396 14.17 31.27 -11.56
N SER A 397 14.58 30.71 -12.70
CA SER A 397 15.96 30.24 -12.92
C SER A 397 16.99 31.37 -12.82
N THR A 398 16.54 32.59 -13.11
CA THR A 398 17.34 33.81 -13.00
C THR A 398 17.33 34.37 -11.57
N LEU A 399 16.19 34.33 -10.89
CA LEU A 399 16.04 34.88 -9.54
C LEU A 399 16.70 34.02 -8.45
N TYR A 400 16.52 32.70 -8.53
CA TYR A 400 16.88 31.77 -7.46
C TYR A 400 18.36 31.79 -7.04
N PRO A 401 19.35 31.77 -7.97
CA PRO A 401 20.77 31.80 -7.59
C PRO A 401 21.14 32.99 -6.69
N HIS A 402 20.53 34.16 -6.93
CA HIS A 402 20.76 35.36 -6.12
C HIS A 402 20.12 35.26 -4.73
N LEU A 403 18.88 34.76 -4.65
CA LEU A 403 18.20 34.54 -3.38
C LEU A 403 18.93 33.51 -2.51
N LYS A 404 19.50 32.48 -3.15
CA LYS A 404 20.26 31.43 -2.46
C LYS A 404 21.45 32.02 -1.68
N GLU A 405 22.13 33.02 -2.23
CA GLU A 405 23.36 33.59 -1.66
C GLU A 405 23.14 34.82 -0.76
N ASP A 406 21.95 35.45 -0.78
CA ASP A 406 21.67 36.66 0.01
C ASP A 406 21.37 36.35 1.49
N LYS A 407 22.40 36.51 2.33
CA LYS A 407 22.30 36.34 3.80
C LYS A 407 21.29 37.27 4.47
N LYS A 408 21.06 38.48 3.97
CA LYS A 408 20.10 39.44 4.56
C LYS A 408 18.68 39.02 4.24
N PHE A 409 18.43 38.55 3.03
CA PHE A 409 17.14 37.95 2.66
C PHE A 409 16.80 36.75 3.57
N HIS A 410 17.76 35.85 3.82
CA HIS A 410 17.56 34.73 4.74
C HIS A 410 17.26 35.17 6.19
N GLN A 411 17.90 36.23 6.68
CA GLN A 411 17.63 36.80 8.01
C GLN A 411 16.22 37.41 8.12
N VAL A 412 15.80 38.19 7.12
CA VAL A 412 14.45 38.79 7.10
C VAL A 412 13.38 37.72 7.01
N ARG A 413 13.58 36.70 6.16
CA ARG A 413 12.66 35.56 6.07
C ARG A 413 12.50 34.83 7.41
N ALA A 414 13.58 34.65 8.17
CA ALA A 414 13.50 33.98 9.48
C ALA A 414 12.73 34.79 10.54
N SER A 415 12.50 36.08 10.31
CA SER A 415 11.82 37.00 11.24
C SER A 415 10.34 37.27 10.91
N ILE A 416 9.89 36.89 9.72
CA ILE A 416 8.50 36.93 9.24
C ILE A 416 7.86 35.56 9.59
#